data_AF-A0A7K4SGJ5-F1
#
_entry.id   AF-A0A7K4SGJ5-F1
#
_cell.length_a   1.000
_cell.length_b   1.000
_cell.length_c   1.000
_cell.angle_alpha   90.00
_cell.angle_beta   90.00
_cell.angle_gamma   90.00
#
_symmetry.space_group_name_H-M   'P 1'
#
loop_
_entity.id
_entity.type
_entity.pdbx_description
1 polymer ?
#
loop_
_entity_poly.entity_id
_entity_poly.type
_entity_poly.pdbx_seq_one_letter_code
_entity_poly.pdbx_strand_id
1 'polypeptide(L)'
;QVGGFSWENCGDGKDPVVLQSLSVAPDPISIPGSLRVSAAVSGKKTMASPLKVSLVVEKALGDLWVQLPCIDQLGSCTYNDVCTIID
;
A
#
# COMPACT_ATOMS: atom_id res chain seq x y z
N GLN A 1 -13.72 14.38 -12.42
CA GLN A 1 -12.86 13.33 -12.97
C GLN A 1 -12.26 12.63 -11.77
N VAL A 2 -12.52 11.33 -11.57
CA VAL A 2 -11.87 10.59 -10.48
C VAL A 2 -10.41 10.47 -10.87
N GLY A 3 -9.48 10.92 -10.02
CA GLY A 3 -8.06 10.79 -10.28
C GLY A 3 -7.74 9.31 -10.53
N GLY A 4 -6.97 9.04 -11.58
CA GLY A 4 -6.52 7.68 -11.84
C GLY A 4 -5.55 7.19 -10.78
N PHE A 5 -5.28 5.88 -10.76
CA PHE A 5 -4.32 5.27 -9.86
C PHE A 5 -2.95 5.97 -9.97
N SER A 6 -2.45 6.45 -8.83
CA SER A 6 -1.16 7.12 -8.70
C SER A 6 -0.43 6.63 -7.46
N TRP A 7 0.89 6.60 -7.51
CA TRP A 7 1.75 6.23 -6.39
C TRP A 7 3.08 6.97 -6.48
N GLU A 8 3.75 7.10 -5.34
CA GLU A 8 5.12 7.60 -5.23
C GLU A 8 5.81 6.98 -4.00
N ASN A 9 7.14 6.99 -3.96
CA ASN A 9 7.86 6.66 -2.73
C ASN A 9 7.80 7.86 -1.78
N CYS A 10 7.50 7.66 -0.51
CA CYS A 10 7.33 8.76 0.46
C CYS A 10 8.63 9.48 0.84
N GLY A 11 9.79 8.83 0.67
CA GLY A 11 11.11 9.40 0.99
C GLY A 11 11.87 9.89 -0.25
N ASP A 12 13.01 10.57 -0.03
CA ASP A 12 13.89 11.11 -1.10
C ASP A 12 14.64 10.04 -1.91
N GLY A 13 14.14 8.81 -1.99
CA GLY A 13 14.84 7.67 -2.61
C GLY A 13 16.08 7.17 -1.85
N LYS A 14 16.27 7.64 -0.61
CA LYS A 14 17.38 7.24 0.29
C LYS A 14 17.03 5.99 1.10
N ASP A 15 15.76 5.61 1.13
CA ASP A 15 15.32 4.42 1.82
C ASP A 15 15.97 3.17 1.22
N PRO A 16 16.30 2.17 2.07
CA PRO A 16 17.00 0.98 1.62
C PRO A 16 16.13 0.10 0.70
N VAL A 17 14.81 0.32 0.66
CA VAL A 17 13.85 -0.38 -0.18
C VAL A 17 12.98 0.66 -0.87
N VAL A 18 12.87 0.58 -2.20
CA VAL A 18 12.09 1.52 -3.02
C VAL A 18 11.28 0.77 -4.07
N LEU A 19 10.07 1.27 -4.34
CA LEU A 19 9.25 0.85 -5.47
C LEU A 19 9.78 1.48 -6.75
N GLN A 20 10.02 0.64 -7.77
CA GLN A 20 10.44 1.07 -9.10
C GLN A 20 9.27 1.21 -10.06
N SER A 21 8.30 0.31 -9.97
CA SER A 21 7.06 0.38 -10.72
C SER A 21 5.92 -0.25 -9.93
N LEU A 22 4.72 0.30 -10.11
CA LEU A 22 3.47 -0.26 -9.62
C LEU A 22 2.37 0.10 -10.62
N SER A 23 1.61 -0.90 -11.06
CA SER A 23 0.43 -0.70 -11.91
C SER A 23 -0.74 -1.54 -11.41
N VAL A 24 -1.92 -0.96 -11.52
CA VAL A 24 -3.18 -1.54 -11.07
C VAL A 24 -4.22 -1.33 -12.18
N ALA A 25 -4.94 -2.40 -12.56
CA ALA A 25 -5.98 -2.33 -13.57
C ALA A 25 -7.13 -3.31 -13.26
N PRO A 26 -8.41 -2.95 -13.54
CA PRO A 26 -8.85 -1.71 -14.17
C PRO A 26 -8.83 -0.51 -13.19
N ASP A 27 -8.83 0.69 -13.76
CA ASP A 27 -8.97 1.95 -13.03
C ASP A 27 -10.17 2.71 -13.62
N PRO A 28 -11.26 2.95 -12.85
CA PRO A 28 -11.44 2.61 -11.44
C PRO A 28 -11.63 1.11 -11.19
N ILE A 29 -11.23 0.66 -10.00
CA ILE A 29 -11.42 -0.73 -9.56
C ILE A 29 -12.90 -1.04 -9.43
N SER A 30 -13.33 -2.17 -9.99
CA SER A 30 -14.71 -2.67 -9.89
C SER A 30 -14.78 -3.86 -8.93
N ILE A 31 -15.70 -3.81 -7.96
CA ILE A 31 -15.91 -4.88 -6.97
C ILE A 31 -17.40 -5.28 -7.00
N PRO A 32 -17.74 -6.57 -7.19
CA PRO A 32 -16.82 -7.68 -7.45
C PRO A 32 -16.21 -7.59 -8.87
N GLY A 33 -15.02 -8.16 -9.05
CA GLY A 33 -14.31 -8.12 -10.33
C GLY A 33 -12.88 -8.64 -10.23
N SER A 34 -12.21 -8.80 -11.38
CA SER A 34 -10.79 -9.18 -11.42
C SER A 34 -9.90 -7.95 -11.43
N LEU A 35 -8.85 -7.99 -10.59
CA LEU A 35 -7.81 -6.97 -10.52
C LEU A 35 -6.49 -7.54 -11.06
N ARG A 36 -5.74 -6.72 -11.80
CA ARG A 36 -4.37 -7.00 -12.22
C ARG A 36 -3.45 -6.03 -11.50
N VAL A 37 -2.45 -6.57 -10.81
CA VAL A 37 -1.45 -5.80 -10.07
C VAL A 37 -0.07 -6.25 -10.54
N SER A 38 0.79 -5.30 -10.89
CA SER A 38 2.19 -5.55 -11.22
C SER A 38 3.07 -4.59 -10.42
N ALA A 39 4.13 -5.11 -9.78
CA ALA A 39 5.04 -4.31 -8.99
C ALA A 39 6.49 -4.73 -9.21
N ALA A 40 7.41 -3.76 -9.19
CA ALA A 40 8.84 -3.99 -9.13
C ALA A 40 9.42 -3.23 -7.94
N VAL A 41 10.21 -3.93 -7.11
CA VAL A 41 10.81 -3.41 -5.89
C VAL A 41 12.31 -3.65 -5.94
N SER A 42 13.09 -2.67 -5.47
CA SER A 42 14.53 -2.83 -5.31
C SER A 42 14.91 -2.59 -3.85
N GLY A 43 15.82 -3.41 -3.33
CA GLY A 43 16.25 -3.37 -1.94
C GLY A 43 17.76 -3.52 -1.81
N LYS A 44 18.36 -2.75 -0.90
CA LYS A 44 19.78 -2.82 -0.52
C LYS A 44 19.99 -3.52 0.83
N LYS A 45 18.90 -3.86 1.53
CA LYS A 45 18.90 -4.57 2.80
C LYS A 45 17.96 -5.76 2.75
N THR A 46 18.33 -6.80 3.47
CA THR A 46 17.48 -7.97 3.70
C THR A 46 16.24 -7.55 4.52
N MET A 47 15.06 -7.93 4.04
CA MET A 47 13.80 -7.82 4.78
C MET A 47 13.57 -9.14 5.50
N ALA A 48 13.69 -9.15 6.83
CA ALA A 48 13.58 -10.34 7.67
C ALA A 48 12.72 -10.05 8.90
N SER A 49 12.17 -11.10 9.52
CA SER A 49 11.40 -10.99 10.76
C SER A 49 12.26 -10.44 11.92
N PRO A 50 11.70 -9.58 12.80
CA PRO A 50 10.35 -9.03 12.71
C PRO A 50 10.26 -7.86 11.73
N LEU A 51 9.31 -7.92 10.79
CA LEU A 51 9.09 -6.87 9.79
C LEU A 51 7.78 -6.10 10.06
N LYS A 52 7.90 -4.95 10.71
CA LYS A 52 6.76 -4.09 11.02
C LYS A 52 6.29 -3.30 9.79
N VAL A 53 4.98 -3.29 9.53
CA VAL A 53 4.34 -2.48 8.49
C VAL A 53 3.26 -1.60 9.12
N SER A 54 3.26 -0.31 8.78
CA SER A 54 2.25 0.66 9.22
C SER A 54 1.50 1.18 8.00
N LEU A 55 0.18 0.94 7.95
CA LEU A 55 -0.69 1.36 6.87
C LEU A 55 -1.62 2.47 7.34
N VAL A 56 -1.75 3.50 6.53
CA VAL A 56 -2.73 4.58 6.69
C VAL A 56 -3.61 4.56 5.45
N VAL A 57 -4.90 4.37 5.66
CA VAL A 57 -5.90 4.32 4.57
C VAL A 57 -6.90 5.43 4.81
N GLU A 58 -7.05 6.30 3.83
CA GLU A 58 -7.94 7.45 3.90
C GLU A 58 -8.96 7.42 2.76
N LYS A 59 -10.16 7.94 3.03
CA LYS A 59 -11.21 8.13 2.05
C LYS A 59 -11.43 9.61 1.82
N ALA A 60 -11.32 10.04 0.57
CA ALA A 60 -11.69 11.39 0.16
C ALA A 60 -13.23 11.56 0.16
N LEU A 61 -13.70 12.63 0.79
CA LEU A 61 -15.09 13.06 0.88
C LEU A 61 -15.17 14.56 0.55
N GLY A 62 -15.10 14.89 -0.74
CA GLY A 62 -14.90 16.27 -1.19
C GLY A 62 -13.47 16.73 -0.87
N ASP A 63 -13.32 17.84 -0.15
CA ASP A 63 -12.02 18.38 0.27
C ASP A 63 -11.46 17.73 1.55
N LEU A 64 -12.25 16.88 2.21
CA LEU A 64 -11.87 16.19 3.45
C LEU A 64 -11.30 14.80 3.16
N TRP A 65 -10.23 14.44 3.86
CA TRP A 65 -9.71 13.07 3.93
C TRP A 65 -10.02 12.48 5.31
N VAL A 66 -10.72 11.35 5.33
CA VAL A 66 -11.07 10.65 6.57
C VAL A 66 -10.27 9.37 6.67
N GLN A 67 -9.43 9.27 7.71
CA GLN A 67 -8.70 8.05 8.03
C GLN A 67 -9.65 6.95 8.48
N LEU A 68 -9.56 5.79 7.83
CA LEU A 68 -10.35 4.61 8.17
C LEU A 68 -9.67 3.86 9.33
N PRO A 69 -10.38 3.54 10.42
CA PRO A 69 -9.80 2.80 11.54
C PRO A 69 -9.43 1.37 11.14
N CYS A 70 -8.53 0.74 11.89
CA CYS A 70 -8.26 -0.69 11.75
C CYS A 70 -9.40 -1.52 12.34
N ILE A 71 -10.12 -2.27 11.51
CA ILE A 71 -11.18 -3.19 11.92
C ILE A 71 -10.95 -4.50 11.16
N ASP A 72 -10.88 -5.63 11.88
CA ASP A 72 -10.68 -6.95 11.28
C ASP A 72 -9.49 -7.01 10.29
N GLN A 73 -8.39 -6.31 10.61
CA GLN A 73 -7.20 -6.17 9.76
C GLN A 73 -7.43 -5.42 8.44
N LEU A 74 -8.46 -4.56 8.37
CA LEU A 74 -8.73 -3.69 7.24
C LEU A 74 -8.75 -2.22 7.69
N GLY A 75 -8.19 -1.33 6.86
CA GLY A 75 -8.06 0.10 7.16
C GLY A 75 -6.66 0.48 7.63
N SER A 76 -6.57 1.48 8.51
CA SER A 76 -5.28 2.00 9.00
C SER A 76 -4.71 1.13 10.11
N CYS A 77 -4.08 0.02 9.74
CA CYS A 77 -3.57 -1.00 10.65
C CYS A 77 -2.03 -0.92 10.80
N THR A 78 -1.54 -1.32 11.97
CA THR A 78 -0.12 -1.62 12.19
C THR A 78 0.05 -3.12 12.38
N TYR A 79 0.85 -3.73 11.51
CA TYR A 79 1.24 -5.13 11.57
C TYR A 79 2.63 -5.20 12.18
N ASN A 80 2.76 -5.84 13.35
CA ASN A 80 4.03 -5.85 14.08
C ASN A 80 5.09 -6.76 13.44
N ASP A 81 4.64 -7.82 12.76
CA ASP A 81 5.50 -8.67 11.95
C ASP A 81 4.72 -9.31 10.79
N VAL A 82 4.84 -8.73 9.60
CA VAL A 82 4.16 -9.27 8.41
C VAL A 82 4.74 -10.60 7.95
N CYS A 83 5.96 -10.97 8.37
CA CYS A 83 6.53 -12.28 8.05
C CYS A 83 5.67 -13.42 8.62
N THR A 84 5.01 -13.20 9.77
CA THR A 84 4.13 -14.20 10.39
C THR A 84 2.81 -14.43 9.66
N ILE A 85 2.43 -13.54 8.74
CA ILE A 85 1.18 -13.63 7.97
C ILE A 85 1.38 -14.46 6.69
N ILE A 86 2.62 -14.53 6.19
CA ILE A 86 2.99 -15.16 4.91
C ILE A 86 3.62 -16.55 5.07
N ASP A 87 3.80 -17.04 6.30
CA ASP A 87 4.21 -18.41 6.62
C ASP A 87 3.04 -19.41 6.42
#